data_AF-A0A353VK23-F1
#
_entry.id   AF-A0A353VK23-F1
#
_cell.length_a   1.000
_cell.length_b   1.000
_cell.length_c   1.000
_cell.angle_alpha   90.00
_cell.angle_beta   90.00
_cell.angle_gamma   90.00
#
_symmetry.space_group_name_H-M   'P 1'
#
loop_
_entity.id
_entity.type
_entity.pdbx_description
1 polymer ?
#
loop_
_entity_poly.entity_id
_entity_poly.type
_entity_poly.pdbx_seq_one_letter_code
_entity_poly.pdbx_strand_id
1 'polypeptide(L)'
;MLLRAYLAVFITLIFFSGDLKAQLKTEQQKVFERGILYLGENKVGEASEVFARLYKKDSTNLNLAYLYGQSLVRTDKRLGYAVFLLEKASRAYSPEYRIRDFTEKRVSEYVYFYLLMAYSKQGVCEKTIQTLNKFYEIYSFENEWYLVEGQRFHRECAERAIPVVEKEVTQNTPEAEDKPHIIGTKDIQYTNKQAAWGVQVGATFDPKFTWEFDNLKNVEVYVDENGIYRYIIGHFVFKQQAERLLEAVQAEGYPDAFVVNVKDKFLFSQKVITIDNKPITEELVGEVVFRVQVGAFLSEKIPEDLLELFFILDDIEELNDGQWTYLTVGKFNMLSEAKFYAEIVIDLGVEDAFVSAFNYNRKVDLRQAEAYLSEQRKIRQEEVRESMGQVDTEKKKKKKKK
;
A
#
# COMPACT_ATOMS: atom_id res chain seq x y z
N MET A 1 -60.51 36.16 46.37
CA MET A 1 -59.33 35.26 46.51
C MET A 1 -59.55 34.06 45.61
N LEU A 2 -58.80 33.93 44.50
CA LEU A 2 -58.64 32.73 43.63
C LEU A 2 -58.31 33.05 42.16
N LEU A 3 -58.01 34.31 41.80
CA LEU A 3 -57.57 34.65 40.44
C LEU A 3 -56.27 35.47 40.42
N ARG A 4 -55.32 35.11 41.29
CA ARG A 4 -53.97 35.69 41.29
C ARG A 4 -52.84 34.65 41.22
N ALA A 5 -53.18 33.37 41.06
CA ALA A 5 -52.19 32.28 41.08
C ALA A 5 -51.91 31.62 39.71
N TYR A 6 -52.74 31.85 38.68
CA TYR A 6 -52.59 31.15 37.39
C TYR A 6 -52.01 31.96 36.23
N LEU A 7 -51.84 33.28 36.37
CA LEU A 7 -51.27 34.12 35.31
C LEU A 7 -49.73 34.18 35.32
N ALA A 8 -49.09 33.72 36.40
CA ALA A 8 -47.64 33.65 36.50
C ALA A 8 -47.04 32.34 35.92
N VAL A 9 -47.88 31.35 35.60
CA VAL A 9 -47.41 30.04 35.09
C VAL A 9 -47.54 29.93 33.57
N PHE A 10 -48.34 30.78 32.92
CA PHE A 10 -48.55 30.71 31.46
C PHE A 10 -47.70 31.70 30.65
N ILE A 11 -47.15 32.74 31.28
CA ILE A 11 -46.22 33.70 30.62
C ILE A 11 -44.77 33.21 30.69
N THR A 12 -44.45 32.21 31.51
CA THR A 12 -43.12 31.57 31.55
C THR A 12 -42.93 30.48 30.48
N LEU A 13 -44.00 29.97 29.87
CA LEU A 13 -43.90 28.87 28.90
C LEU A 13 -43.71 29.31 27.44
N ILE A 14 -43.97 30.58 27.10
CA ILE A 14 -43.82 31.07 25.72
C ILE A 14 -42.44 31.69 25.48
N PHE A 15 -41.77 32.25 26.49
CA PHE A 15 -40.39 32.72 26.37
C PHE A 15 -39.34 31.58 26.35
N PHE A 16 -39.65 30.42 26.91
CA PHE A 16 -38.71 29.28 26.94
C PHE A 16 -38.46 28.62 25.58
N SER A 17 -39.32 28.84 24.58
CA SER A 17 -39.22 28.15 23.29
C SER A 17 -38.26 28.83 22.30
N GLY A 18 -38.06 30.15 22.41
CA GLY A 18 -37.11 30.92 21.61
C GLY A 18 -35.66 30.71 22.05
N ASP A 19 -35.42 30.75 23.37
CA ASP A 19 -34.09 30.54 23.95
C ASP A 19 -33.57 29.13 23.66
N LEU A 20 -34.43 28.11 23.73
CA LEU A 20 -34.02 26.72 23.45
C LEU A 20 -33.56 26.52 21.99
N LYS A 21 -34.21 27.18 21.02
CA LYS A 21 -33.82 27.09 19.59
C LYS A 21 -32.53 27.86 19.30
N ALA A 22 -32.36 29.05 19.90
CA ALA A 22 -31.14 29.84 19.76
C ALA A 22 -29.94 29.14 20.44
N GLN A 23 -30.15 28.58 21.63
CA GLN A 23 -29.16 27.80 22.37
C GLN A 23 -28.79 26.52 21.62
N LEU A 24 -29.76 25.79 21.06
CA LEU A 24 -29.49 24.61 20.22
C LEU A 24 -28.69 24.96 18.96
N LYS A 25 -29.03 26.05 18.27
CA LYS A 25 -28.29 26.54 17.10
C LYS A 25 -26.84 26.88 17.46
N THR A 26 -26.63 27.48 18.63
CA THR A 26 -25.32 27.88 19.14
C THR A 26 -24.46 26.66 19.50
N GLU A 27 -25.06 25.63 20.09
CA GLU A 27 -24.36 24.37 20.39
C GLU A 27 -24.01 23.57 19.12
N GLN A 28 -24.92 23.53 18.12
CA GLN A 28 -24.62 22.90 16.83
C GLN A 28 -23.52 23.64 16.07
N GLN A 29 -23.50 24.97 16.12
CA GLN A 29 -22.44 25.80 15.54
C GLN A 29 -21.08 25.46 16.17
N LYS A 30 -20.98 25.34 17.51
CA LYS A 30 -19.73 24.95 18.19
C LYS A 30 -19.24 23.55 17.78
N VAL A 31 -20.16 22.59 17.67
CA VAL A 31 -19.83 21.23 17.22
C VAL A 31 -19.36 21.24 15.77
N PHE A 32 -20.02 22.01 14.90
CA PHE A 32 -19.62 22.18 13.51
C PHE A 32 -18.23 22.79 13.37
N GLU A 33 -17.95 23.88 14.08
CA GLU A 33 -16.64 24.53 14.09
C GLU A 33 -15.53 23.61 14.58
N ARG A 34 -15.81 22.74 15.56
CA ARG A 34 -14.87 21.72 16.01
C ARG A 34 -14.56 20.71 14.90
N GLY A 35 -15.57 20.29 14.12
CA GLY A 35 -15.35 19.44 12.95
C GLY A 35 -14.47 20.12 11.89
N ILE A 36 -14.66 21.42 11.65
CA ILE A 36 -13.83 22.21 10.73
C ILE A 36 -12.39 22.33 11.26
N LEU A 37 -12.21 22.55 12.56
CA LEU A 37 -10.89 22.59 13.20
C LEU A 37 -10.17 21.25 13.03
N TYR A 38 -10.86 20.14 13.25
CA TYR A 38 -10.29 18.81 13.01
C TYR A 38 -9.85 18.62 11.55
N LEU A 39 -10.58 19.15 10.55
CA LEU A 39 -10.10 19.12 9.16
C LEU A 39 -8.82 19.92 8.95
N GLY A 40 -8.68 21.07 9.61
CA GLY A 40 -7.48 21.92 9.54
C GLY A 40 -6.27 21.33 10.25
N GLU A 41 -6.49 20.60 11.35
CA GLU A 41 -5.47 19.84 12.09
C GLU A 41 -5.15 18.48 11.44
N ASN A 42 -5.73 18.20 10.28
CA ASN A 42 -5.64 16.91 9.57
C ASN A 42 -6.18 15.70 10.38
N LYS A 43 -6.97 15.95 11.42
CA LYS A 43 -7.74 14.96 12.21
C LYS A 43 -9.04 14.57 11.48
N VAL A 44 -8.88 14.03 10.27
CA VAL A 44 -10.01 13.83 9.33
C VAL A 44 -11.01 12.78 9.85
N GLY A 45 -10.57 11.83 10.67
CA GLY A 45 -11.44 10.82 11.28
C GLY A 45 -12.44 11.43 12.27
N GLU A 46 -11.95 12.25 13.19
CA GLU A 46 -12.74 12.96 14.18
C GLU A 46 -13.69 13.97 13.51
N ALA A 47 -13.22 14.64 12.46
CA ALA A 47 -14.06 15.47 11.61
C ALA A 47 -15.22 14.66 10.97
N SER A 48 -14.91 13.46 10.44
CA SER A 48 -15.90 12.57 9.82
C SER A 48 -17.02 12.20 10.79
N GLU A 49 -16.70 11.86 12.04
CA GLU A 49 -17.70 11.53 13.06
C GLU A 49 -18.60 12.72 13.41
N VAL A 50 -18.00 13.91 13.51
CA VAL A 50 -18.75 15.15 13.74
C VAL A 50 -19.73 15.39 12.60
N PHE A 51 -19.27 15.38 11.35
CA PHE A 51 -20.13 15.66 10.20
C PHE A 51 -21.15 14.55 9.93
N ALA A 52 -20.83 13.28 10.19
CA ALA A 52 -21.79 12.18 10.13
C ALA A 52 -22.98 12.42 11.07
N ARG A 53 -22.70 12.83 12.33
CA ARG A 53 -23.73 13.12 13.33
C ARG A 53 -24.56 14.34 12.96
N LEU A 54 -23.94 15.40 12.46
CA LEU A 54 -24.65 16.62 12.03
C LEU A 54 -25.52 16.34 10.80
N TYR A 55 -24.99 15.64 9.79
CA TYR A 55 -25.73 15.27 8.58
C TYR A 55 -26.91 14.33 8.86
N LYS A 56 -26.78 13.40 9.81
CA LYS A 56 -27.90 12.55 10.24
C LYS A 56 -29.07 13.35 10.80
N LYS A 57 -28.80 14.52 11.41
CA LYS A 57 -29.83 15.42 11.95
C LYS A 57 -30.46 16.31 10.86
N ASP A 58 -29.69 16.70 9.85
CA ASP A 58 -30.18 17.45 8.69
C ASP A 58 -29.53 16.95 7.40
N SER A 59 -30.16 15.96 6.77
CA SER A 59 -29.67 15.34 5.53
C SER A 59 -29.95 16.17 4.27
N THR A 60 -30.68 17.28 4.43
CA THR A 60 -31.00 18.23 3.35
C THR A 60 -29.92 19.29 3.18
N ASN A 61 -29.09 19.51 4.20
CA ASN A 61 -27.97 20.43 4.12
C ASN A 61 -26.83 19.85 3.26
N LEU A 62 -26.62 20.45 2.09
CA LEU A 62 -25.64 20.00 1.11
C LEU A 62 -24.21 20.35 1.49
N ASN A 63 -24.00 21.37 2.32
CA ASN A 63 -22.68 21.66 2.89
C ASN A 63 -22.26 20.57 3.89
N LEU A 64 -23.18 20.09 4.74
CA LEU A 64 -22.91 18.95 5.63
C LEU A 64 -22.66 17.66 4.83
N ALA A 65 -23.36 17.47 3.72
CA ALA A 65 -23.10 16.35 2.80
C ALA A 65 -21.68 16.45 2.20
N TYR A 66 -21.27 17.64 1.77
CA TYR A 66 -19.93 17.92 1.25
C TYR A 66 -18.83 17.64 2.28
N LEU A 67 -18.94 18.24 3.47
CA LEU A 67 -17.95 18.09 4.55
C LEU A 67 -17.83 16.63 5.00
N TYR A 68 -18.97 15.93 5.13
CA TYR A 68 -18.94 14.51 5.46
C TYR A 68 -18.35 13.67 4.32
N GLY A 69 -18.76 13.95 3.08
CA GLY A 69 -18.26 13.28 1.88
C GLY A 69 -16.76 13.40 1.73
N GLN A 70 -16.19 14.61 1.84
CA GLN A 70 -14.74 14.78 1.73
C GLN A 70 -13.98 14.06 2.85
N SER A 71 -14.51 14.03 4.08
CA SER A 71 -13.88 13.32 5.19
C SER A 71 -13.85 11.81 4.93
N LEU A 72 -14.92 11.26 4.34
CA LEU A 72 -14.98 9.86 3.96
C LEU A 72 -13.96 9.51 2.86
N VAL A 73 -13.83 10.34 1.82
CA VAL A 73 -12.86 10.10 0.73
C VAL A 73 -11.42 10.23 1.21
N ARG A 74 -11.12 11.25 2.03
CA ARG A 74 -9.78 11.49 2.59
C ARG A 74 -9.34 10.42 3.60
N THR A 75 -10.28 9.67 4.16
CA THR A 75 -10.00 8.57 5.09
C THR A 75 -10.21 7.19 4.46
N ASP A 76 -10.46 7.12 3.15
CA ASP A 76 -10.71 5.89 2.40
C ASP A 76 -11.88 5.04 2.94
N LYS A 77 -12.83 5.68 3.63
CA LYS A 77 -13.98 5.02 4.27
C LYS A 77 -15.24 5.20 3.43
N ARG A 78 -15.96 4.09 3.19
CA ARG A 78 -17.29 4.07 2.53
C ARG A 78 -17.33 4.90 1.23
N LEU A 79 -16.33 4.73 0.36
CA LEU A 79 -16.14 5.52 -0.86
C LEU A 79 -17.41 5.64 -1.70
N GLY A 80 -18.15 4.55 -1.92
CA GLY A 80 -19.40 4.58 -2.69
C GLY A 80 -20.47 5.51 -2.10
N TYR A 81 -20.57 5.57 -0.77
CA TYR A 81 -21.46 6.51 -0.09
C TYR A 81 -20.91 7.95 -0.12
N ALA A 82 -19.59 8.10 -0.10
CA ALA A 82 -18.95 9.41 -0.24
C ALA A 82 -19.21 10.02 -1.63
N VAL A 83 -19.14 9.22 -2.71
CA VAL A 83 -19.52 9.63 -4.07
C VAL A 83 -20.97 10.11 -4.10
N PHE A 84 -21.90 9.34 -3.54
CA PHE A 84 -23.31 9.75 -3.47
C PHE A 84 -23.50 11.11 -2.80
N LEU A 85 -22.83 11.35 -1.66
CA LEU A 85 -22.90 12.61 -0.94
C LEU A 85 -22.29 13.77 -1.74
N LEU A 86 -21.16 13.55 -2.39
CA LEU A 86 -20.42 14.57 -3.15
C LEU A 86 -21.11 14.92 -4.48
N GLU A 87 -21.68 13.93 -5.19
CA GLU A 87 -22.54 14.17 -6.38
C GLU A 87 -23.78 14.98 -6.02
N LYS A 88 -24.38 14.71 -4.85
CA LYS A 88 -25.52 15.48 -4.35
C LYS A 88 -25.12 16.90 -3.99
N ALA A 89 -23.96 17.07 -3.33
CA ALA A 89 -23.49 18.35 -2.84
C ALA A 89 -22.98 19.28 -3.93
N SER A 90 -22.34 18.75 -4.99
CA SER A 90 -21.75 19.55 -6.09
C SER A 90 -22.76 20.42 -6.82
N ARG A 91 -24.05 20.05 -6.80
CA ARG A 91 -25.18 20.82 -7.36
C ARG A 91 -25.41 22.17 -6.66
N ALA A 92 -24.85 22.35 -5.47
CA ALA A 92 -24.95 23.57 -4.69
C ALA A 92 -23.65 24.40 -4.71
N TYR A 93 -22.75 24.14 -5.66
CA TYR A 93 -21.55 24.94 -5.84
C TYR A 93 -21.90 26.42 -6.04
N SER A 94 -21.19 27.30 -5.33
CA SER A 94 -21.34 28.75 -5.42
C SER A 94 -20.02 29.42 -5.04
N PRO A 95 -19.51 30.39 -5.82
CA PRO A 95 -18.31 31.15 -5.44
C PRO A 95 -18.52 31.98 -4.16
N GLU A 96 -19.77 32.24 -3.76
CA GLU A 96 -20.11 32.96 -2.53
C GLU A 96 -20.27 32.03 -1.31
N TYR A 97 -19.67 30.84 -1.35
CA TYR A 97 -19.65 29.87 -0.24
C TYR A 97 -19.09 30.50 1.05
N ARG A 98 -19.81 30.34 2.16
CA ARG A 98 -19.41 30.90 3.46
C ARG A 98 -18.81 29.82 4.35
N ILE A 99 -17.50 29.92 4.56
CA ILE A 99 -16.74 29.03 5.43
C ILE A 99 -17.19 29.23 6.89
N ARG A 100 -17.24 28.15 7.67
CA ARG A 100 -17.56 28.13 9.11
C ARG A 100 -19.01 28.49 9.49
N ASP A 101 -19.92 28.75 8.55
CA ASP A 101 -21.35 28.91 8.87
C ASP A 101 -22.07 27.55 8.83
N PHE A 102 -22.57 27.08 9.97
CA PHE A 102 -23.33 25.82 10.06
C PHE A 102 -24.62 25.82 9.21
N THR A 103 -25.19 27.01 8.97
CA THR A 103 -26.43 27.17 8.19
C THR A 103 -26.18 27.30 6.70
N GLU A 104 -24.92 27.39 6.27
CA GLU A 104 -24.57 27.41 4.85
C GLU A 104 -25.04 26.11 4.18
N LYS A 105 -25.63 26.25 2.99
CA LYS A 105 -26.16 25.14 2.20
C LYS A 105 -25.43 24.98 0.86
N ARG A 106 -24.68 26.00 0.46
CA ARG A 106 -23.82 25.98 -0.73
C ARG A 106 -22.49 25.30 -0.42
N VAL A 107 -21.71 25.02 -1.45
CA VAL A 107 -20.41 24.35 -1.32
C VAL A 107 -19.34 25.06 -2.13
N SER A 108 -18.09 24.95 -1.67
CA SER A 108 -16.91 25.45 -2.38
C SER A 108 -16.61 24.61 -3.63
N GLU A 109 -15.84 25.20 -4.56
CA GLU A 109 -15.26 24.57 -5.73
C GLU A 109 -14.51 23.27 -5.42
N TYR A 110 -13.92 23.13 -4.22
CA TYR A 110 -13.23 21.91 -3.78
C TYR A 110 -14.13 20.66 -3.71
N VAL A 111 -15.47 20.83 -3.76
CA VAL A 111 -16.39 19.69 -3.90
C VAL A 111 -16.08 18.84 -5.13
N TYR A 112 -15.65 19.46 -6.24
CA TYR A 112 -15.30 18.74 -7.46
C TYR A 112 -13.94 18.06 -7.35
N PHE A 113 -12.99 18.64 -6.61
CA PHE A 113 -11.71 17.98 -6.31
C PHE A 113 -11.91 16.72 -5.45
N TYR A 114 -12.73 16.78 -4.40
CA TYR A 114 -13.00 15.59 -3.58
C TYR A 114 -13.90 14.58 -4.30
N LEU A 115 -14.80 15.02 -5.18
CA LEU A 115 -15.60 14.12 -6.03
C LEU A 115 -14.73 13.38 -7.06
N LEU A 116 -13.80 14.11 -7.68
CA LEU A 116 -12.75 13.56 -8.54
C LEU A 116 -11.93 12.49 -7.79
N MET A 117 -11.43 12.84 -6.60
CA MET A 117 -10.68 11.94 -5.73
C MET A 117 -11.52 10.69 -5.40
N ALA A 118 -12.83 10.85 -5.15
CA ALA A 118 -13.73 9.75 -4.84
C ALA A 118 -13.94 8.79 -6.02
N TYR A 119 -14.08 9.33 -7.25
CA TYR A 119 -14.19 8.51 -8.46
C TYR A 119 -12.88 7.79 -8.79
N SER A 120 -11.74 8.48 -8.65
CA SER A 120 -10.41 7.90 -8.86
C SER A 120 -10.17 6.74 -7.90
N LYS A 121 -10.45 6.94 -6.61
CA LYS A 121 -10.33 5.90 -5.57
C LYS A 121 -11.29 4.72 -5.75
N GLN A 122 -12.32 4.85 -6.58
CA GLN A 122 -13.22 3.76 -6.98
C GLN A 122 -12.91 3.20 -8.38
N GLY A 123 -11.88 3.70 -9.06
CA GLY A 123 -11.53 3.24 -10.40
C GLY A 123 -12.50 3.67 -11.49
N VAL A 124 -13.36 4.67 -11.25
CA VAL A 124 -14.39 5.13 -12.22
C VAL A 124 -13.80 6.21 -13.13
N CYS A 125 -12.87 5.83 -14.01
CA CYS A 125 -11.97 6.79 -14.66
C CYS A 125 -12.63 7.74 -15.65
N GLU A 126 -13.71 7.32 -16.30
CA GLU A 126 -14.51 8.19 -17.17
C GLU A 126 -15.09 9.38 -16.38
N LYS A 127 -15.64 9.12 -15.19
CA LYS A 127 -16.16 10.19 -14.32
C LYS A 127 -15.04 10.99 -13.67
N THR A 128 -13.91 10.37 -13.35
CA THR A 128 -12.70 11.04 -12.83
C THR A 128 -12.25 12.16 -13.78
N ILE A 129 -12.03 11.87 -15.07
CA ILE A 129 -11.54 12.89 -16.02
C ILE A 129 -12.58 14.00 -16.29
N GLN A 130 -13.86 13.64 -16.42
CA GLN A 130 -14.94 14.63 -16.59
C GLN A 130 -15.00 15.59 -15.40
N THR A 131 -14.85 15.07 -14.18
CA THR A 131 -14.89 15.88 -12.96
C THR A 131 -13.63 16.74 -12.83
N LEU A 132 -12.45 16.26 -13.23
CA LEU A 132 -11.21 17.04 -13.27
C LEU A 132 -11.35 18.26 -14.19
N ASN A 133 -11.83 18.03 -15.42
CA ASN A 133 -12.04 19.12 -16.39
C ASN A 133 -13.02 20.16 -15.83
N LYS A 134 -14.10 19.70 -15.18
CA LYS A 134 -15.06 20.61 -14.56
C LYS A 134 -14.45 21.40 -13.41
N PHE A 135 -13.58 20.78 -12.60
CA PHE A 135 -12.86 21.48 -11.54
C PHE A 135 -11.97 22.58 -12.12
N TYR A 136 -11.23 22.30 -13.20
CA TYR A 136 -10.34 23.29 -13.84
C TYR A 136 -11.09 24.50 -14.44
N GLU A 137 -12.32 24.31 -14.91
CA GLU A 137 -13.15 25.42 -15.41
C GLU A 137 -13.52 26.45 -14.33
N ILE A 138 -13.70 25.98 -13.09
CA ILE A 138 -14.30 26.78 -12.01
C ILE A 138 -13.33 27.10 -10.88
N TYR A 139 -12.16 26.45 -10.85
CA TYR A 139 -11.20 26.60 -9.78
C TYR A 139 -10.65 28.01 -9.76
N SER A 140 -10.58 28.60 -8.57
CA SER A 140 -10.10 29.96 -8.33
C SER A 140 -8.58 30.12 -8.47
N PHE A 141 -7.86 29.01 -8.68
CA PHE A 141 -6.38 28.93 -8.78
C PHE A 141 -5.64 29.38 -7.51
N GLU A 142 -6.32 29.44 -6.36
CA GLU A 142 -5.73 29.88 -5.09
C GLU A 142 -4.54 29.03 -4.63
N ASN A 143 -4.54 27.74 -4.99
CA ASN A 143 -3.44 26.82 -4.67
C ASN A 143 -3.23 25.80 -5.80
N GLU A 144 -2.11 25.92 -6.50
CA GLU A 144 -1.74 25.07 -7.64
C GLU A 144 -1.59 23.58 -7.26
N TRP A 145 -1.38 23.28 -5.97
CA TRP A 145 -1.30 21.90 -5.47
C TRP A 145 -2.52 21.08 -5.88
N TYR A 146 -3.74 21.64 -5.83
CA TYR A 146 -4.96 20.93 -6.19
C TYR A 146 -5.07 20.58 -7.67
N LEU A 147 -4.36 21.31 -8.55
CA LEU A 147 -4.29 21.00 -9.97
C LEU A 147 -3.37 19.80 -10.21
N VAL A 148 -2.17 19.85 -9.65
CA VAL A 148 -1.18 18.76 -9.75
C VAL A 148 -1.74 17.48 -9.12
N GLU A 149 -2.34 17.61 -7.96
CA GLU A 149 -2.95 16.52 -7.22
C GLU A 149 -4.19 15.97 -7.96
N GLY A 150 -5.00 16.83 -8.58
CA GLY A 150 -6.14 16.40 -9.40
C GLY A 150 -5.71 15.59 -10.63
N GLN A 151 -4.65 16.02 -11.31
CA GLN A 151 -4.01 15.26 -12.40
C GLN A 151 -3.44 13.94 -11.93
N ARG A 152 -2.85 13.89 -10.72
CA ARG A 152 -2.37 12.65 -10.11
C ARG A 152 -3.52 11.65 -9.92
N PHE A 153 -4.63 12.08 -9.34
CA PHE A 153 -5.82 11.22 -9.21
C PHE A 153 -6.38 10.75 -10.56
N HIS A 154 -6.30 11.54 -11.63
CA HIS A 154 -6.68 11.06 -12.95
C HIS A 154 -5.72 10.00 -13.50
N ARG A 155 -4.40 10.21 -13.42
CA ARG A 155 -3.38 9.28 -13.91
C ARG A 155 -3.43 7.92 -13.20
N GLU A 156 -3.48 7.94 -11.87
CA GLU A 156 -3.53 6.75 -11.01
C GLU A 156 -4.92 6.10 -10.98
N CYS A 157 -5.92 6.64 -11.69
CA CYS A 157 -7.25 6.05 -11.69
C CYS A 157 -7.27 4.67 -12.35
N ALA A 158 -6.55 4.49 -13.46
CA ALA A 158 -6.56 3.24 -14.22
C ALA A 158 -5.92 2.08 -13.43
N GLU A 159 -4.96 2.39 -12.56
CA GLU A 159 -4.36 1.45 -11.60
C GLU A 159 -5.35 1.05 -10.49
N ARG A 160 -6.31 1.93 -10.20
CA ARG A 160 -7.40 1.72 -9.23
C ARG A 160 -8.67 1.15 -9.87
N ALA A 161 -8.69 0.99 -11.20
CA ALA A 161 -9.79 0.41 -11.94
C ALA A 161 -9.76 -1.11 -11.77
N ILE A 162 -10.70 -1.64 -10.99
CA ILE A 162 -10.85 -3.10 -10.83
C ILE A 162 -11.44 -3.66 -12.15
N PRO A 163 -10.80 -4.65 -12.81
CA PRO A 163 -11.42 -5.40 -13.89
C PRO A 163 -12.61 -6.21 -13.34
N VAL A 164 -13.77 -6.15 -14.01
CA VAL A 164 -15.00 -6.86 -13.58
C VAL A 164 -14.84 -8.36 -13.75
N VAL A 165 -14.46 -9.09 -12.68
CA VAL A 165 -14.79 -10.51 -12.43
C VAL A 165 -14.87 -10.74 -10.89
N GLU A 166 -15.83 -11.56 -10.44
CA GLU A 166 -16.33 -11.73 -9.06
C GLU A 166 -15.36 -12.26 -7.97
N LYS A 167 -15.41 -11.63 -6.76
CA LYS A 167 -15.27 -12.10 -5.33
C LYS A 167 -14.14 -13.12 -4.95
N GLU A 168 -13.34 -13.04 -3.86
CA GLU A 168 -13.53 -12.70 -2.43
C GLU A 168 -12.24 -12.23 -1.69
N VAL A 169 -12.41 -11.31 -0.71
CA VAL A 169 -11.74 -11.00 0.60
C VAL A 169 -10.54 -11.88 1.05
N THR A 170 -9.35 -11.42 1.54
CA THR A 170 -9.05 -10.76 2.86
C THR A 170 -7.55 -10.34 3.06
N GLN A 171 -7.34 -9.18 3.72
CA GLN A 171 -6.31 -8.77 4.74
C GLN A 171 -4.78 -8.56 4.47
N ASN A 172 -4.43 -7.26 4.40
CA ASN A 172 -3.32 -6.45 4.95
C ASN A 172 -1.91 -7.04 5.26
N THR A 173 -0.87 -6.41 4.70
CA THR A 173 0.50 -6.27 5.27
C THR A 173 1.08 -4.90 4.81
N PRO A 174 1.92 -4.21 5.61
CA PRO A 174 2.27 -2.79 5.42
C PRO A 174 3.24 -2.58 4.25
N GLU A 175 2.98 -1.59 3.40
CA GLU A 175 3.81 -1.27 2.24
C GLU A 175 4.94 -0.29 2.60
N ALA A 176 6.15 -0.68 2.22
CA ALA A 176 7.39 0.06 2.41
C ALA A 176 7.43 1.33 1.54
N GLU A 177 8.14 2.35 2.03
CA GLU A 177 8.30 3.68 1.44
C GLU A 177 8.64 3.67 -0.07
N ASP A 178 7.89 4.45 -0.86
CA ASP A 178 8.09 4.73 -2.28
C ASP A 178 9.32 5.64 -2.49
N LYS A 179 10.51 5.06 -2.28
CA LYS A 179 11.79 5.66 -2.67
C LYS A 179 12.14 5.17 -4.08
N PRO A 180 12.46 6.07 -5.03
CA PRO A 180 12.81 5.65 -6.38
C PRO A 180 14.05 4.75 -6.36
N HIS A 181 13.94 3.55 -6.96
CA HIS A 181 15.04 2.59 -7.04
C HIS A 181 16.19 3.11 -7.93
N ILE A 182 17.43 2.91 -7.52
CA ILE A 182 18.63 3.22 -8.33
C ILE A 182 18.93 2.04 -9.25
N ILE A 183 18.70 2.22 -10.56
CA ILE A 183 18.83 1.14 -11.54
C ILE A 183 20.11 1.25 -12.33
N GLY A 184 20.93 0.19 -12.23
CA GLY A 184 22.13 0.03 -13.05
C GLY A 184 21.80 -0.77 -14.30
N THR A 185 21.99 -0.18 -15.47
CA THR A 185 21.74 -0.82 -16.76
C THR A 185 23.02 -0.99 -17.59
N LYS A 186 22.95 -1.89 -18.56
CA LYS A 186 23.98 -2.14 -19.56
C LYS A 186 23.36 -2.19 -20.94
N ASP A 187 23.88 -1.37 -21.86
CA ASP A 187 23.44 -1.39 -23.25
C ASP A 187 23.80 -2.71 -23.94
N ILE A 188 22.83 -3.29 -24.65
CA ILE A 188 23.00 -4.51 -25.42
C ILE A 188 23.01 -4.17 -26.91
N GLN A 189 24.14 -4.43 -27.56
CA GLN A 189 24.30 -4.29 -29.00
C GLN A 189 24.50 -5.66 -29.64
N TYR A 190 23.54 -6.08 -30.47
CA TYR A 190 23.65 -7.34 -31.21
C TYR A 190 24.46 -7.12 -32.50
N THR A 191 25.62 -7.77 -32.62
CA THR A 191 26.46 -7.71 -33.83
C THR A 191 26.01 -8.69 -34.92
N ASN A 192 25.34 -9.78 -34.55
CA ASN A 192 24.82 -10.79 -35.46
C ASN A 192 23.41 -10.43 -35.96
N LYS A 193 23.15 -10.61 -37.26
CA LYS A 193 21.86 -10.34 -37.94
C LYS A 193 20.79 -11.44 -37.77
N GLN A 194 21.14 -12.63 -37.28
CA GLN A 194 20.18 -13.72 -37.06
C GLN A 194 19.08 -13.30 -36.07
N ALA A 195 17.85 -13.79 -36.22
CA ALA A 195 16.81 -13.54 -35.23
C ALA A 195 17.20 -14.17 -33.88
N ALA A 196 16.78 -13.56 -32.76
CA ALA A 196 16.88 -14.18 -31.45
C ALA A 196 15.50 -14.10 -30.77
N TRP A 197 15.05 -15.24 -30.26
CA TRP A 197 13.75 -15.44 -29.69
C TRP A 197 13.89 -15.83 -28.22
N GLY A 198 13.04 -15.29 -27.38
CA GLY A 198 12.96 -15.61 -25.96
C GLY A 198 11.50 -15.70 -25.54
N VAL A 199 11.27 -16.03 -24.28
CA VAL A 199 9.93 -16.04 -23.70
C VAL A 199 9.84 -14.90 -22.70
N GLN A 200 8.96 -13.93 -22.95
CA GLN A 200 8.66 -12.89 -21.97
C GLN A 200 7.70 -13.49 -20.93
N VAL A 201 8.10 -13.46 -19.67
CA VAL A 201 7.36 -14.06 -18.56
C VAL A 201 6.65 -13.02 -17.69
N GLY A 202 6.99 -11.74 -17.88
CA GLY A 202 6.32 -10.64 -17.21
C GLY A 202 6.80 -9.27 -17.71
N ALA A 203 6.05 -8.25 -17.33
CA ALA A 203 6.46 -6.85 -17.45
C ALA A 203 5.91 -6.04 -16.26
N THR A 204 6.70 -5.14 -15.69
CA THR A 204 6.35 -4.37 -14.48
C THR A 204 6.81 -2.91 -14.61
N PHE A 205 6.14 -2.00 -13.89
CA PHE A 205 6.58 -0.61 -13.77
C PHE A 205 7.73 -0.44 -12.80
N ASP A 206 7.77 -1.23 -11.73
CA ASP A 206 8.88 -1.28 -10.78
C ASP A 206 9.76 -2.50 -11.01
N PRO A 207 11.09 -2.39 -10.85
CA PRO A 207 12.00 -3.49 -11.08
C PRO A 207 11.92 -4.51 -9.95
N LYS A 208 11.88 -5.79 -10.33
CA LYS A 208 11.85 -6.93 -9.44
C LYS A 208 13.14 -7.72 -9.54
N PHE A 209 13.55 -8.30 -8.43
CA PHE A 209 14.65 -9.25 -8.44
C PHE A 209 14.23 -10.55 -9.12
N THR A 210 15.19 -11.24 -9.70
CA THR A 210 14.92 -12.49 -10.45
C THR A 210 14.44 -13.64 -9.57
N TRP A 211 14.77 -13.65 -8.27
CA TRP A 211 14.27 -14.65 -7.32
C TRP A 211 12.77 -14.52 -7.02
N GLU A 212 12.13 -13.41 -7.40
CA GLU A 212 10.68 -13.22 -7.28
C GLU A 212 9.88 -14.02 -8.33
N PHE A 213 10.57 -14.67 -9.27
CA PHE A 213 9.97 -15.51 -10.31
C PHE A 213 10.07 -16.99 -9.91
N ASP A 214 9.07 -17.46 -9.18
CA ASP A 214 8.96 -18.85 -8.72
C ASP A 214 9.21 -19.87 -9.84
N ASN A 215 9.98 -20.90 -9.54
CA ASN A 215 10.34 -22.00 -10.45
C ASN A 215 11.09 -21.61 -11.74
N LEU A 216 11.39 -20.33 -11.96
CA LEU A 216 12.18 -19.87 -13.10
C LEU A 216 13.61 -19.55 -12.67
N LYS A 217 14.56 -19.99 -13.51
CA LYS A 217 15.98 -19.65 -13.38
C LYS A 217 16.47 -18.99 -14.64
N ASN A 218 17.52 -18.19 -14.55
CA ASN A 218 18.11 -17.45 -15.67
C ASN A 218 17.15 -16.43 -16.30
N VAL A 219 16.35 -15.76 -15.47
CA VAL A 219 15.52 -14.63 -15.91
C VAL A 219 16.43 -13.43 -16.16
N GLU A 220 16.33 -12.86 -17.35
CA GLU A 220 16.99 -11.62 -17.72
C GLU A 220 15.98 -10.47 -17.67
N VAL A 221 16.43 -9.29 -17.22
CA VAL A 221 15.56 -8.12 -17.07
C VAL A 221 16.05 -7.02 -18.00
N TYR A 222 15.13 -6.41 -18.71
CA TYR A 222 15.38 -5.28 -19.61
C TYR A 222 14.49 -4.11 -19.21
N VAL A 223 14.92 -2.88 -19.44
CA VAL A 223 14.06 -1.70 -19.35
C VAL A 223 13.86 -1.14 -20.76
N ASP A 224 12.61 -0.87 -21.11
CA ASP A 224 12.27 -0.29 -22.41
C ASP A 224 12.27 1.25 -22.39
N GLU A 225 12.08 1.87 -23.56
CA GLU A 225 12.08 3.35 -23.68
C GLU A 225 10.97 4.04 -22.88
N ASN A 226 9.93 3.31 -22.46
CA ASN A 226 8.83 3.83 -21.64
C ASN A 226 9.06 3.59 -20.14
N GLY A 227 10.21 3.03 -19.74
CA GLY A 227 10.52 2.73 -18.35
C GLY A 227 9.89 1.44 -17.84
N ILE A 228 9.40 0.55 -18.71
CA ILE A 228 8.81 -0.73 -18.32
C ILE A 228 9.91 -1.80 -18.21
N TYR A 229 9.96 -2.50 -17.09
CA TYR A 229 10.85 -3.63 -16.87
C TYR A 229 10.26 -4.91 -17.45
N ARG A 230 10.98 -5.57 -18.35
CA ARG A 230 10.56 -6.76 -19.09
C ARG A 230 11.43 -7.94 -18.72
N TYR A 231 10.80 -9.05 -18.36
CA TYR A 231 11.48 -10.25 -17.85
C TYR A 231 11.43 -11.34 -18.91
N ILE A 232 12.61 -11.83 -19.30
CA ILE A 232 12.77 -12.77 -20.41
C ILE A 232 13.58 -13.96 -19.96
N ILE A 233 13.15 -15.14 -20.37
CA ILE A 233 13.93 -16.36 -20.22
C ILE A 233 14.31 -16.93 -21.60
N GLY A 234 15.59 -17.28 -21.72
CA GLY A 234 16.16 -17.94 -22.88
C GLY A 234 16.44 -17.03 -24.09
N HIS A 235 17.51 -17.36 -24.80
CA HIS A 235 17.87 -16.76 -26.09
C HIS A 235 18.09 -17.86 -27.12
N PHE A 236 17.16 -17.98 -28.07
CA PHE A 236 17.15 -19.02 -29.09
C PHE A 236 17.23 -18.44 -30.49
N VAL A 237 17.97 -19.10 -31.37
CA VAL A 237 18.01 -18.72 -32.79
C VAL A 237 16.69 -19.10 -33.48
N PHE A 238 16.09 -20.23 -33.08
CA PHE A 238 14.87 -20.73 -33.69
C PHE A 238 13.65 -20.49 -32.81
N LYS A 239 12.61 -19.88 -33.39
CA LYS A 239 11.34 -19.59 -32.69
C LYS A 239 10.71 -20.83 -32.05
N GLN A 240 10.80 -21.99 -32.71
CA GLN A 240 10.25 -23.25 -32.20
C GLN A 240 10.89 -23.68 -30.86
N GLN A 241 12.15 -23.34 -30.60
CA GLN A 241 12.79 -23.61 -29.30
C GLN A 241 12.18 -22.72 -28.21
N ALA A 242 11.91 -21.45 -28.53
CA ALA A 242 11.21 -20.54 -27.62
C ALA A 242 9.76 -20.98 -27.39
N GLU A 243 9.06 -21.48 -28.40
CA GLU A 243 7.69 -22.01 -28.27
C GLU A 243 7.65 -23.25 -27.36
N ARG A 244 8.64 -24.15 -27.44
CA ARG A 244 8.76 -25.27 -26.48
C ARG A 244 9.05 -24.81 -25.05
N LEU A 245 9.91 -23.79 -24.89
CA LEU A 245 10.15 -23.22 -23.57
C LEU A 245 8.89 -22.54 -23.03
N LEU A 246 8.12 -21.87 -23.89
CA LEU A 246 6.87 -21.21 -23.53
C LEU A 246 5.88 -22.20 -22.93
N GLU A 247 5.71 -23.39 -23.52
CA GLU A 247 4.83 -24.44 -22.98
C GLU A 247 5.24 -24.84 -21.55
N ALA A 248 6.55 -25.01 -21.30
CA ALA A 248 7.06 -25.33 -19.97
C ALA A 248 6.83 -24.17 -18.99
N VAL A 249 7.13 -22.93 -19.40
CA VAL A 249 6.94 -21.72 -18.59
C VAL A 249 5.47 -21.51 -18.23
N GLN A 250 4.55 -21.75 -19.15
CA GLN A 250 3.11 -21.67 -18.89
C GLN A 250 2.65 -22.75 -17.89
N ALA A 251 3.21 -23.96 -18.00
CA ALA A 251 2.93 -25.05 -17.06
C ALA A 251 3.45 -24.76 -15.64
N GLU A 252 4.54 -23.99 -15.51
CA GLU A 252 5.09 -23.52 -14.23
C GLU A 252 4.32 -22.33 -13.62
N GLY A 253 3.23 -21.87 -14.25
CA GLY A 253 2.32 -20.87 -13.67
C GLY A 253 2.33 -19.49 -14.32
N TYR A 254 2.94 -19.36 -15.51
CA TYR A 254 2.98 -18.10 -16.26
C TYR A 254 2.13 -18.15 -17.53
N PRO A 255 0.78 -18.21 -17.43
CA PRO A 255 -0.11 -18.44 -18.56
C PRO A 255 -0.04 -17.32 -19.62
N ASP A 256 0.21 -16.09 -19.18
CA ASP A 256 0.32 -14.91 -20.03
C ASP A 256 1.70 -14.75 -20.69
N ALA A 257 2.61 -15.71 -20.48
CA ALA A 257 3.91 -15.69 -21.14
C ALA A 257 3.74 -15.81 -22.66
N PHE A 258 4.66 -15.21 -23.41
CA PHE A 258 4.64 -15.27 -24.87
C PHE A 258 6.04 -15.16 -25.48
N VAL A 259 6.18 -15.68 -26.70
CA VAL A 259 7.44 -15.61 -27.43
C VAL A 259 7.67 -14.20 -27.98
N VAL A 260 8.86 -13.65 -27.73
CA VAL A 260 9.29 -12.32 -28.17
C VAL A 260 10.58 -12.37 -28.97
N ASN A 261 10.78 -11.38 -29.83
CA ASN A 261 12.07 -11.16 -30.50
C ASN A 261 12.96 -10.27 -29.61
N VAL A 262 13.94 -10.87 -28.95
CA VAL A 262 14.82 -10.20 -27.97
C VAL A 262 15.80 -9.20 -28.59
N LYS A 263 15.78 -9.04 -29.93
CA LYS A 263 16.53 -8.00 -30.66
C LYS A 263 15.72 -6.76 -30.96
N ASP A 264 14.46 -6.69 -30.55
CA ASP A 264 13.69 -5.46 -30.62
C ASP A 264 14.38 -4.37 -29.77
N LYS A 265 14.88 -3.33 -30.44
CA LYS A 265 15.67 -2.28 -29.80
C LYS A 265 14.82 -1.34 -28.96
N PHE A 266 13.53 -1.23 -29.26
CA PHE A 266 12.62 -0.40 -28.46
C PHE A 266 12.30 -1.07 -27.13
N LEU A 267 12.34 -2.40 -27.08
CA LEU A 267 11.94 -3.19 -25.91
C LEU A 267 13.12 -3.76 -25.11
N PHE A 268 14.26 -4.05 -25.74
CA PHE A 268 15.33 -4.88 -25.15
C PHE A 268 16.75 -4.31 -25.33
N SER A 269 16.89 -2.99 -25.46
CA SER A 269 18.20 -2.34 -25.64
C SER A 269 18.99 -2.16 -24.35
N GLN A 270 18.32 -2.04 -23.20
CA GLN A 270 18.97 -1.82 -21.90
C GLN A 270 18.71 -2.99 -20.96
N LYS A 271 19.74 -3.79 -20.68
CA LYS A 271 19.66 -4.89 -19.70
C LYS A 271 19.90 -4.34 -18.29
N VAL A 272 19.02 -4.67 -17.35
CA VAL A 272 19.16 -4.30 -15.95
C VAL A 272 20.13 -5.26 -15.26
N ILE A 273 21.06 -4.71 -14.50
CA ILE A 273 22.11 -5.44 -13.78
C ILE A 273 21.94 -5.30 -12.26
N THR A 274 21.55 -4.12 -11.78
CA THR A 274 21.40 -3.85 -10.35
C THR A 274 20.14 -3.06 -10.03
N ILE A 275 19.58 -3.32 -8.85
CA ILE A 275 18.53 -2.55 -8.19
C ILE A 275 19.11 -2.10 -6.84
N ASP A 276 19.15 -0.79 -6.59
CA ASP A 276 19.68 -0.20 -5.35
C ASP A 276 21.09 -0.68 -4.99
N ASN A 277 21.97 -0.72 -5.99
CA ASN A 277 23.35 -1.21 -5.89
C ASN A 277 23.48 -2.71 -5.55
N LYS A 278 22.38 -3.46 -5.54
CA LYS A 278 22.39 -4.91 -5.38
C LYS A 278 22.23 -5.59 -6.73
N PRO A 279 22.91 -6.71 -7.01
CA PRO A 279 22.69 -7.48 -8.23
C PRO A 279 21.22 -7.87 -8.36
N ILE A 280 20.62 -7.71 -9.55
CA ILE A 280 19.24 -8.14 -9.79
C ILE A 280 19.04 -9.66 -9.66
N THR A 281 20.16 -10.39 -9.65
CA THR A 281 20.27 -11.83 -9.40
C THR A 281 20.72 -12.15 -7.98
N GLU A 282 20.56 -11.24 -7.02
CA GLU A 282 20.96 -11.48 -5.62
C GLU A 282 20.16 -12.65 -5.03
N GLU A 283 20.86 -13.66 -4.56
CA GLU A 283 20.28 -14.83 -3.89
C GLU A 283 20.84 -14.95 -2.48
N LEU A 284 20.00 -15.36 -1.53
CA LEU A 284 20.44 -15.68 -0.17
C LEU A 284 21.08 -17.07 -0.15
N VAL A 285 22.13 -17.23 0.66
CA VAL A 285 22.82 -18.51 0.87
C VAL A 285 22.99 -18.73 2.36
N GLY A 286 22.83 -19.96 2.84
CA GLY A 286 23.14 -20.31 4.23
C GLY A 286 22.01 -20.04 5.22
N GLU A 287 22.37 -19.74 6.48
CA GLU A 287 21.41 -19.57 7.57
C GLU A 287 20.77 -18.17 7.52
N VAL A 288 19.43 -18.14 7.56
CA VAL A 288 18.63 -16.91 7.70
C VAL A 288 17.91 -16.96 9.03
N VAL A 289 18.00 -15.89 9.81
CA VAL A 289 17.47 -15.80 11.17
C VAL A 289 16.63 -14.54 11.32
N PHE A 290 15.52 -14.65 12.03
CA PHE A 290 14.68 -13.52 12.41
C PHE A 290 15.03 -13.07 13.83
N ARG A 291 15.10 -11.76 14.03
CA ARG A 291 15.36 -11.14 15.34
C ARG A 291 14.43 -9.93 15.51
N VAL A 292 14.16 -9.53 16.75
CA VAL A 292 13.41 -8.30 17.02
C VAL A 292 14.41 -7.16 17.16
N GLN A 293 14.35 -6.18 16.25
CA GLN A 293 15.18 -4.98 16.30
C GLN A 293 14.52 -3.97 17.23
N VAL A 294 15.32 -3.42 18.14
CA VAL A 294 14.91 -2.43 19.17
C VAL A 294 15.68 -1.12 19.05
N GLY A 295 16.65 -1.04 18.14
CA GLY A 295 17.40 0.18 17.86
C GLY A 295 18.33 0.06 16.65
N ALA A 296 18.72 1.19 16.06
CA ALA A 296 19.70 1.28 14.99
C ALA A 296 20.44 2.62 15.01
N PHE A 297 21.76 2.61 14.83
CA PHE A 297 22.58 3.84 14.82
C PHE A 297 23.81 3.71 13.91
N LEU A 298 24.40 4.85 13.53
CA LEU A 298 25.55 4.94 12.60
C LEU A 298 26.92 5.12 13.31
N SER A 299 26.93 5.38 14.61
CA SER A 299 28.14 5.71 15.40
C SER A 299 28.76 4.49 16.07
N GLU A 300 30.06 4.53 16.37
CA GLU A 300 30.72 3.48 17.19
C GLU A 300 30.26 3.48 18.66
N LYS A 301 29.53 4.52 19.09
CA LYS A 301 29.00 4.66 20.44
C LYS A 301 27.48 4.55 20.41
N ILE A 302 26.93 3.85 21.39
CA ILE A 302 25.48 3.76 21.60
C ILE A 302 24.97 5.15 22.00
N PRO A 303 23.97 5.71 21.29
CA PRO A 303 23.25 6.93 21.68
C PRO A 303 22.67 6.83 23.10
N GLU A 304 22.65 7.95 23.83
CA GLU A 304 22.27 7.98 25.26
C GLU A 304 20.80 7.58 25.48
N ASP A 305 19.92 7.93 24.55
CA ASP A 305 18.51 7.54 24.52
C ASP A 305 18.29 6.03 24.34
N LEU A 306 19.21 5.33 23.67
CA LEU A 306 19.14 3.87 23.50
C LEU A 306 19.70 3.09 24.70
N LEU A 307 20.37 3.75 25.65
CA LEU A 307 20.88 3.08 26.86
C LEU A 307 19.75 2.60 27.77
N GLU A 308 18.58 3.25 27.74
CA GLU A 308 17.42 2.86 28.55
C GLU A 308 16.95 1.43 28.23
N LEU A 309 17.13 0.98 26.99
CA LEU A 309 16.76 -0.37 26.54
C LEU A 309 17.47 -1.46 27.35
N PHE A 310 18.71 -1.24 27.78
CA PHE A 310 19.49 -2.19 28.57
C PHE A 310 18.99 -2.36 30.01
N PHE A 311 18.09 -1.49 30.48
CA PHE A 311 17.42 -1.65 31.77
C PHE A 311 16.05 -2.33 31.66
N ILE A 312 15.47 -2.36 30.45
CA ILE A 312 14.13 -2.87 30.18
C ILE A 312 14.19 -4.29 29.63
N LEU A 313 15.17 -4.57 28.76
CA LEU A 313 15.28 -5.83 28.02
C LEU A 313 16.52 -6.62 28.44
N ASP A 314 16.33 -7.93 28.56
CA ASP A 314 17.42 -8.89 28.72
C ASP A 314 17.98 -9.32 27.36
N ASP A 315 19.21 -9.83 27.34
CA ASP A 315 19.87 -10.48 26.19
C ASP A 315 19.90 -9.64 24.89
N ILE A 316 20.17 -8.33 25.00
CA ILE A 316 20.42 -7.47 23.83
C ILE A 316 21.74 -7.88 23.13
N GLU A 317 21.66 -8.14 21.83
CA GLU A 317 22.80 -8.41 20.95
C GLU A 317 22.99 -7.31 19.90
N GLU A 318 24.24 -6.92 19.68
CA GLU A 318 24.66 -5.98 18.64
C GLU A 318 25.02 -6.69 17.33
N LEU A 319 24.47 -6.21 16.22
CA LEU A 319 24.81 -6.68 14.87
C LEU A 319 25.33 -5.53 14.01
N ASN A 320 26.54 -5.70 13.47
CA ASN A 320 27.18 -4.71 12.60
C ASN A 320 26.98 -5.05 11.12
N ASP A 321 26.45 -4.08 10.36
CA ASP A 321 26.22 -4.18 8.92
C ASP A 321 26.64 -2.89 8.21
N GLY A 322 27.89 -2.87 7.74
CA GLY A 322 28.48 -1.70 7.11
C GLY A 322 28.60 -0.53 8.09
N GLN A 323 27.85 0.54 7.85
CA GLN A 323 27.84 1.73 8.71
C GLN A 323 26.79 1.65 9.83
N TRP A 324 25.92 0.65 9.80
CA TRP A 324 24.84 0.51 10.77
C TRP A 324 25.20 -0.51 11.85
N THR A 325 24.89 -0.16 13.10
CA THR A 325 24.83 -1.09 14.22
C THR A 325 23.38 -1.22 14.65
N TYR A 326 22.88 -2.46 14.68
CA TYR A 326 21.53 -2.79 15.10
C TYR A 326 21.54 -3.41 16.49
N LEU A 327 20.65 -2.93 17.36
CA LEU A 327 20.35 -3.58 18.63
C LEU A 327 19.18 -4.55 18.43
N THR A 328 19.39 -5.82 18.79
CA THR A 328 18.42 -6.88 18.56
C THR A 328 18.22 -7.76 19.79
N VAL A 329 17.04 -8.34 19.94
CA VAL A 329 16.72 -9.34 20.96
C VAL A 329 16.06 -10.57 20.33
N GLY A 330 16.37 -11.73 20.91
CA GLY A 330 15.87 -13.03 20.47
C GLY A 330 16.44 -13.49 19.11
N LYS A 331 16.43 -14.80 18.89
CA LYS A 331 16.87 -15.44 17.64
C LYS A 331 15.88 -16.54 17.25
N PHE A 332 15.22 -16.39 16.10
CA PHE A 332 14.12 -17.25 15.67
C PHE A 332 14.32 -17.77 14.25
N ASN A 333 13.80 -18.98 13.98
CA ASN A 333 13.85 -19.61 12.65
C ASN A 333 12.53 -19.45 11.87
N MET A 334 11.52 -18.82 12.50
CA MET A 334 10.20 -18.59 11.92
C MET A 334 9.76 -17.15 12.17
N LEU A 335 9.25 -16.48 11.13
CA LEU A 335 8.76 -15.11 11.24
C LEU A 335 7.63 -14.99 12.28
N SER A 336 6.76 -15.99 12.37
CA SER A 336 5.65 -15.99 13.34
C SER A 336 6.12 -16.00 14.80
N GLU A 337 7.21 -16.72 15.11
CA GLU A 337 7.81 -16.74 16.46
C GLU A 337 8.40 -15.38 16.81
N ALA A 338 9.12 -14.77 15.85
CA ALA A 338 9.69 -13.45 16.03
C ALA A 338 8.61 -12.36 16.18
N LYS A 339 7.50 -12.45 15.43
CA LYS A 339 6.36 -11.52 15.54
C LYS A 339 5.71 -11.59 16.92
N PHE A 340 5.46 -12.81 17.42
CA PHE A 340 4.92 -12.99 18.76
C PHE A 340 5.87 -12.43 19.84
N TYR A 341 7.17 -12.64 19.69
CA TYR A 341 8.15 -12.06 20.60
C TYR A 341 8.20 -10.52 20.51
N ALA A 342 8.04 -9.94 19.32
CA ALA A 342 7.99 -8.49 19.15
C ALA A 342 6.80 -7.86 19.88
N GLU A 343 5.62 -8.49 19.89
CA GLU A 343 4.46 -8.02 20.65
C GLU A 343 4.77 -7.94 22.16
N ILE A 344 5.48 -8.93 22.70
CA ILE A 344 5.91 -8.93 24.12
C ILE A 344 6.89 -7.77 24.39
N VAL A 345 7.85 -7.54 23.48
CA VAL A 345 8.83 -6.45 23.62
C VAL A 345 8.15 -5.07 23.56
N ILE A 346 7.12 -4.91 22.72
CA ILE A 346 6.28 -3.70 22.67
C ILE A 346 5.53 -3.50 23.99
N ASP A 347 4.92 -4.55 24.55
CA ASP A 347 4.20 -4.50 25.82
C ASP A 347 5.11 -4.15 27.02
N LEU A 348 6.42 -4.40 26.92
CA LEU A 348 7.42 -3.99 27.91
C LEU A 348 7.84 -2.51 27.81
N GLY A 349 7.34 -1.78 26.80
CA GLY A 349 7.52 -0.34 26.65
C GLY A 349 8.40 0.10 25.47
N VAL A 350 8.86 -0.83 24.62
CA VAL A 350 9.65 -0.51 23.43
C VAL A 350 8.72 -0.48 22.20
N GLU A 351 7.96 0.61 22.07
CA GLU A 351 6.85 0.74 21.13
C GLU A 351 7.24 0.60 19.65
N ASP A 352 8.49 0.89 19.31
CA ASP A 352 9.03 0.84 17.95
C ASP A 352 9.69 -0.49 17.60
N ALA A 353 9.64 -1.50 18.47
CA ALA A 353 10.25 -2.79 18.21
C ALA A 353 9.59 -3.52 17.01
N PHE A 354 10.41 -4.02 16.08
CA PHE A 354 9.93 -4.73 14.90
C PHE A 354 10.83 -5.89 14.48
N VAL A 355 10.27 -6.86 13.75
CA VAL A 355 11.06 -8.01 13.28
C VAL A 355 11.95 -7.62 12.11
N SER A 356 13.21 -8.02 12.15
CA SER A 356 14.18 -7.93 11.05
C SER A 356 14.77 -9.30 10.71
N ALA A 357 15.12 -9.52 9.44
CA ALA A 357 15.80 -10.74 8.98
C ALA A 357 17.29 -10.49 8.73
N PHE A 358 18.11 -11.49 9.05
CA PHE A 358 19.55 -11.44 8.85
C PHE A 358 20.07 -12.71 8.18
N ASN A 359 21.02 -12.54 7.26
CA ASN A 359 21.81 -13.61 6.65
C ASN A 359 23.30 -13.30 6.87
N TYR A 360 24.01 -14.19 7.57
CA TYR A 360 25.41 -13.96 7.98
C TYR A 360 25.66 -12.56 8.59
N ASN A 361 24.83 -12.17 9.56
CA ASN A 361 24.83 -10.87 10.25
C ASN A 361 24.54 -9.64 9.37
N ARG A 362 24.25 -9.81 8.09
CA ARG A 362 23.79 -8.71 7.23
C ARG A 362 22.27 -8.67 7.19
N LYS A 363 21.71 -7.46 7.28
CA LYS A 363 20.26 -7.28 7.22
C LYS A 363 19.77 -7.56 5.80
N VAL A 364 18.72 -8.36 5.68
CA VAL A 364 18.11 -8.74 4.40
C VAL A 364 16.63 -8.37 4.37
N ASP A 365 16.06 -8.30 3.17
CA ASP A 365 14.64 -8.04 3.00
C ASP A 365 13.81 -9.19 3.62
N LEU A 366 12.76 -8.85 4.36
CA LEU A 366 11.92 -9.83 5.04
C LEU A 366 11.22 -10.78 4.06
N ARG A 367 10.73 -10.26 2.92
CA ARG A 367 10.05 -11.08 1.90
C ARG A 367 11.04 -12.03 1.24
N GLN A 368 12.24 -11.55 0.93
CA GLN A 368 13.32 -12.39 0.39
C GLN A 368 13.69 -13.52 1.38
N ALA A 369 13.83 -13.19 2.67
CA ALA A 369 14.13 -14.15 3.72
C ALA A 369 13.04 -15.24 3.86
N GLU A 370 11.76 -14.85 3.85
CA GLU A 370 10.64 -15.78 3.91
C GLU A 370 10.57 -16.68 2.67
N ALA A 371 10.69 -16.11 1.48
CA ALA A 371 10.70 -16.86 0.22
C ALA A 371 11.82 -17.92 0.24
N TYR A 372 13.04 -17.51 0.60
CA TYR A 372 14.19 -18.40 0.72
C TYR A 372 13.95 -19.57 1.69
N LEU A 373 13.48 -19.27 2.91
CA LEU A 373 13.22 -20.30 3.92
C LEU A 373 12.07 -21.24 3.53
N SER A 374 11.05 -20.73 2.83
CA SER A 374 9.96 -21.55 2.31
C SER A 374 10.46 -22.57 1.29
N GLU A 375 11.37 -22.16 0.40
CA GLU A 375 11.95 -23.00 -0.63
C GLU A 375 12.88 -24.06 -0.03
N GLN A 376 13.76 -23.67 0.91
CA GLN A 376 14.60 -24.61 1.65
C GLN A 376 13.78 -25.69 2.39
N ARG A 377 12.58 -25.33 2.90
CA ARG A 377 11.69 -26.29 3.53
C ARG A 377 11.08 -27.26 2.52
N LYS A 378 10.67 -26.80 1.33
CA LYS A 378 10.17 -27.68 0.27
C LYS A 378 11.23 -28.68 -0.16
N ILE A 379 12.43 -28.20 -0.47
CA ILE A 379 13.59 -29.04 -0.85
C ILE A 379 13.84 -30.10 0.23
N ARG A 380 13.92 -29.68 1.51
CA ARG A 380 14.12 -30.63 2.62
C ARG A 380 12.97 -31.64 2.74
N GLN A 381 11.72 -31.22 2.53
CA GLN A 381 10.57 -32.13 2.56
C GLN A 381 10.60 -33.13 1.41
N GLU A 382 11.03 -32.71 0.22
CA GLU A 382 11.22 -33.58 -0.94
C GLU A 382 12.35 -34.57 -0.71
N GLU A 383 13.51 -34.13 -0.22
CA GLU A 383 14.63 -35.00 0.16
C GLU A 383 14.22 -36.04 1.22
N VAL A 384 13.42 -35.63 2.21
CA VAL A 384 12.86 -36.55 3.22
C VAL A 384 11.88 -37.54 2.57
N ARG A 385 11.01 -37.09 1.66
CA ARG A 385 10.08 -37.98 0.93
C ARG A 385 10.83 -38.97 0.04
N GLU A 386 11.85 -38.53 -0.68
CA GLU A 386 12.68 -39.37 -1.54
C GLU A 386 13.46 -40.40 -0.73
N SER A 387 14.10 -39.98 0.37
CA SER A 387 14.82 -40.90 1.26
C SER A 387 13.88 -41.93 1.91
N MET A 388 12.68 -41.54 2.34
CA MET A 388 11.66 -42.48 2.83
C MET A 388 11.17 -43.46 1.74
N GLY A 389 10.94 -42.96 0.51
CA GLY A 389 10.54 -43.78 -0.63
C GLY A 389 11.61 -44.80 -1.04
N GLN A 390 12.89 -44.43 -0.98
CA GLN A 390 14.01 -45.34 -1.23
C GLN A 390 14.11 -46.44 -0.15
N VAL A 391 13.93 -46.09 1.13
CA VAL A 391 13.91 -47.06 2.24
C VAL A 391 12.77 -48.09 2.08
N ASP A 392 11.59 -47.65 1.66
CA ASP A 392 10.46 -48.55 1.42
C ASP A 392 10.67 -49.47 0.21
N THR A 393 11.35 -48.97 -0.83
CA THR A 393 11.68 -49.74 -2.02
C THR A 393 12.75 -50.81 -1.71
N GLU A 394 13.73 -50.50 -0.88
CA GLU A 394 14.72 -51.47 -0.39
C GLU A 394 14.11 -52.53 0.53
N LYS A 395 13.20 -52.14 1.45
CA LYS A 395 12.47 -53.09 2.30
C LYS A 395 11.61 -54.04 1.48
N LYS A 396 10.95 -53.56 0.41
CA LYS A 396 10.17 -54.41 -0.53
C LYS A 396 11.08 -55.35 -1.33
N LYS A 397 12.26 -54.92 -1.76
CA LYS A 397 13.26 -55.79 -2.43
C LYS A 397 13.82 -56.87 -1.50
N LYS A 398 14.04 -56.58 -0.21
CA LYS A 398 14.47 -57.58 0.79
C LYS A 398 13.37 -58.59 1.15
N LYS A 399 12.09 -58.19 1.16
CA LYS A 399 10.95 -59.10 1.37
C LYS A 399 10.65 -60.03 0.18
N LYS A 400 11.05 -59.69 -1.04
CA LYS A 400 10.91 -60.56 -2.23
C LYS A 400 12.07 -61.55 -2.44
N LYS A 401 13.13 -61.47 -1.62
CA LYS A 401 14.31 -62.36 -1.66
C LYS A 401 14.35 -63.37 -0.49
N LYS A 402 13.34 -63.38 0.36
CA LYS A 402 13.00 -64.45 1.30
C LYS A 402 11.71 -65.08 0.82
#